data_AF-A0A3D4D2J4-F1
#
_entry.id   AF-A0A3D4D2J4-F1
#
_cell.length_a   1.000
_cell.length_b   1.000
_cell.length_c   1.000
_cell.angle_alpha   90.00
_cell.angle_beta   90.00
_cell.angle_gamma   90.00
#
_symmetry.space_group_name_H-M   'P 1'
#
loop_
_entity.id
_entity.type
_entity.pdbx_description
1 polymer ?
#
loop_
_entity_poly.entity_id
_entity_poly.type
_entity_poly.pdbx_seq_one_letter_code
_entity_poly.pdbx_strand_id
1 'polypeptide(L)'
;SHPTVAQGMGGRQQRIGPDFGEIFDHHFVELQHEGGGYTNSQCRHQRGCMNRVTEVVIGEKGRAYPGRITDNDGKVVWKLNEKSKNPYQVEHDELHRHIREDKPINNAYYTAESTMTSIIGRMATYSGKELKWDEALNSEISIMPKNYAWDADPGPKIDPETGLYPCPEPGVTKVI
;
A
#
# COMPACT_ATOMS: atom_id res chain seq x y z
N SER A 1 -9.11 -10.53 -5.02
CA SER A 1 -7.98 -11.06 -5.80
C SER A 1 -6.78 -10.16 -5.57
N HIS A 2 -5.60 -10.74 -5.47
CA HIS A 2 -4.33 -10.01 -5.40
C HIS A 2 -3.82 -9.66 -6.82
N PRO A 3 -2.84 -8.76 -6.97
CA PRO A 3 -2.19 -8.54 -8.26
C PRO A 3 -1.30 -9.73 -8.64
N THR A 4 -1.06 -9.90 -9.93
CA THR A 4 -0.11 -10.89 -10.49
C THR A 4 1.27 -10.27 -10.69
N VAL A 5 1.31 -8.96 -10.96
CA VAL A 5 2.54 -8.20 -11.25
C VAL A 5 2.45 -6.82 -10.61
N ALA A 6 3.58 -6.31 -10.12
CA ALA A 6 3.73 -4.94 -9.66
C ALA A 6 4.94 -4.29 -10.32
N GLN A 7 4.79 -3.02 -10.71
CA GLN A 7 5.88 -2.15 -11.16
C GLN A 7 5.63 -0.73 -10.65
N GLY A 8 6.65 0.11 -10.61
CA GLY A 8 6.44 1.48 -10.17
C GLY A 8 7.70 2.30 -10.01
N MET A 9 7.49 3.51 -9.55
CA MET A 9 8.52 4.51 -9.29
C MET A 9 8.28 5.19 -7.96
N GLY A 10 9.35 5.68 -7.34
CA GLY A 10 9.29 6.41 -6.09
C GLY A 10 10.65 6.99 -5.74
N GLY A 11 10.71 7.63 -4.58
CA GLY A 11 11.97 8.16 -4.08
C GLY A 11 11.80 8.92 -2.79
N ARG A 12 12.87 9.61 -2.40
CA ARG A 12 12.92 10.49 -1.24
C ARG A 12 13.43 11.84 -1.70
N GLN A 13 12.66 12.90 -1.50
CA GLN A 13 13.02 14.26 -1.95
C GLN A 13 12.96 15.30 -0.83
N GLN A 14 11.95 15.26 0.05
CA GLN A 14 11.79 16.22 1.16
C GLN A 14 12.14 15.62 2.51
N ARG A 15 11.94 14.31 2.69
CA ARG A 15 12.22 13.62 3.95
C ARG A 15 13.69 13.20 4.03
N ILE A 16 14.62 14.13 3.83
CA ILE A 16 16.07 13.90 3.92
C ILE A 16 16.59 14.62 5.17
N GLY A 17 17.20 13.87 6.09
CA GLY A 17 17.72 14.38 7.35
C GLY A 17 17.81 13.29 8.43
N PRO A 18 18.44 13.58 9.57
CA PRO A 18 18.62 12.62 10.67
C PRO A 18 17.30 12.18 11.30
N ASP A 19 16.25 12.99 11.18
CA ASP A 19 14.91 12.71 11.70
C ASP A 19 14.09 11.75 10.81
N PHE A 20 14.59 11.41 9.62
CA PHE A 20 13.89 10.58 8.65
C PHE A 20 14.62 9.27 8.41
N GLY A 21 13.87 8.18 8.52
CA GLY A 21 14.40 6.83 8.32
C GLY A 21 14.74 6.51 6.87
N GLU A 22 14.87 5.22 6.62
CA GLU A 22 15.39 4.64 5.38
C GLU A 22 14.36 4.47 4.25
N ILE A 23 13.22 5.14 4.33
CA ILE A 23 12.10 4.95 3.39
C ILE A 23 11.94 6.10 2.41
N PHE A 24 11.33 5.80 1.28
CA PHE A 24 10.82 6.79 0.34
C PHE A 24 9.72 7.67 0.96
N ASP A 25 9.60 8.89 0.45
CA ASP A 25 8.53 9.82 0.83
C ASP A 25 7.41 9.91 -0.22
N HIS A 26 7.54 9.21 -1.35
CA HIS A 26 6.49 9.06 -2.34
C HIS A 26 6.64 7.76 -3.14
N HIS A 27 5.49 7.23 -3.54
CA HIS A 27 5.39 6.04 -4.38
C HIS A 27 4.29 6.23 -5.43
N PHE A 28 4.52 5.68 -6.61
CA PHE A 28 3.51 5.41 -7.63
C PHE A 28 3.69 3.96 -8.07
N VAL A 29 2.70 3.13 -7.78
CA VAL A 29 2.72 1.69 -8.03
C VAL A 29 1.58 1.36 -9.00
N GLU A 30 1.93 0.67 -10.07
CA GLU A 30 0.98 0.01 -10.97
C GLU A 30 0.91 -1.47 -10.61
N LEU A 31 -0.29 -1.95 -10.37
CA LEU A 31 -0.60 -3.32 -9.99
C LEU A 31 -1.47 -3.92 -11.09
N GLN A 32 -0.96 -4.95 -11.76
CA GLN A 32 -1.73 -5.70 -12.76
C GLN A 32 -2.44 -6.86 -12.07
N HIS A 33 -3.71 -7.06 -12.40
CA HIS A 33 -4.52 -8.18 -11.91
C HIS A 33 -4.81 -9.17 -13.04
N GLU A 34 -5.07 -10.42 -12.65
CA GLU A 34 -5.63 -11.41 -13.55
C GLU A 34 -6.92 -10.89 -14.20
N GLY A 35 -7.09 -11.13 -15.50
CA GLY A 35 -8.18 -10.55 -16.30
C GLY A 35 -7.89 -9.17 -16.89
N GLY A 36 -6.68 -8.61 -16.68
CA GLY A 36 -6.18 -7.42 -17.37
C GLY A 36 -6.54 -6.08 -16.72
N GLY A 37 -7.14 -6.10 -15.53
CA GLY A 37 -7.40 -4.90 -14.75
C GLY A 37 -6.11 -4.32 -14.17
N TYR A 38 -6.01 -2.99 -14.11
CA TYR A 38 -4.90 -2.27 -13.51
C TYR A 38 -5.38 -1.44 -12.31
N THR A 39 -4.59 -1.45 -11.24
CA THR A 39 -4.76 -0.58 -10.07
C THR A 39 -3.54 0.33 -9.95
N ASN A 40 -3.76 1.64 -9.89
CA ASN A 40 -2.71 2.62 -9.64
C ASN A 40 -2.81 3.10 -8.18
N SER A 41 -1.82 2.74 -7.37
CA SER A 41 -1.70 3.16 -5.98
C SER A 41 -0.61 4.21 -5.83
N GLN A 42 -0.98 5.37 -5.30
CA GLN A 42 -0.06 6.51 -5.18
C GLN A 42 -0.15 7.15 -3.80
N CYS A 43 1.01 7.47 -3.22
CA CYS A 43 1.11 8.18 -1.95
C CYS A 43 2.27 9.17 -1.98
N ARG A 44 2.21 10.20 -1.13
CA ARG A 44 3.29 11.17 -0.94
C ARG A 44 3.23 11.85 0.42
N HIS A 45 4.38 12.24 0.95
CA HIS A 45 4.56 13.02 2.18
C HIS A 45 5.20 14.40 1.92
N GLN A 46 4.98 14.96 0.72
CA GLN A 46 5.48 16.28 0.32
C GLN A 46 4.45 17.37 0.67
N ARG A 47 4.86 18.37 1.46
CA ARG A 47 3.96 19.47 1.85
C ARG A 47 3.73 20.43 0.67
N GLY A 48 2.52 21.00 0.59
CA GLY A 48 2.15 21.98 -0.45
C GLY A 48 1.74 21.37 -1.80
N CYS A 49 1.68 20.04 -1.91
CA CYS A 49 1.17 19.36 -3.11
C CYS A 49 -0.35 19.14 -3.05
N MET A 50 -0.93 18.61 -4.14
CA MET A 50 -2.30 18.12 -4.16
C MET A 50 -2.50 17.09 -3.03
N ASN A 51 -3.50 17.32 -2.18
CA ASN A 51 -3.94 16.38 -1.15
C ASN A 51 -5.19 15.65 -1.63
N ARG A 52 -5.12 14.32 -1.72
CA ARG A 52 -6.24 13.49 -2.16
C ARG A 52 -6.13 12.11 -1.52
N VAL A 53 -7.11 11.77 -0.70
CA VAL A 53 -7.34 10.43 -0.17
C VAL A 53 -8.67 9.97 -0.75
N THR A 54 -8.60 9.15 -1.81
CA THR A 54 -9.78 8.64 -2.51
C THR A 54 -9.41 7.45 -3.36
N GLU A 55 -10.38 6.58 -3.56
CA GLU A 55 -10.37 5.48 -4.50
C GLU A 55 -11.28 5.86 -5.68
N VAL A 56 -10.90 5.51 -6.91
CA VAL A 56 -11.75 5.69 -8.09
C VAL A 56 -11.72 4.40 -8.88
N VAL A 57 -12.89 3.82 -9.12
CA VAL A 57 -13.04 2.67 -10.01
C VAL A 57 -13.53 3.19 -11.35
N ILE A 58 -12.77 2.91 -12.41
CA ILE A 58 -13.11 3.32 -13.77
C ILE A 58 -13.57 2.08 -14.53
N GLY A 59 -14.77 2.14 -15.09
CA GLY A 59 -15.33 1.10 -15.94
C GLY A 59 -15.72 1.63 -17.31
N GLU A 60 -16.17 0.73 -18.19
CA GLU A 60 -16.55 1.06 -19.56
C GLU A 60 -17.65 2.13 -19.65
N LYS A 61 -18.60 2.11 -18.71
CA LYS A 61 -19.81 2.95 -18.74
C LYS A 61 -19.77 4.12 -17.76
N GLY A 62 -18.68 4.30 -17.04
CA GLY A 62 -18.61 5.35 -16.03
C GLY A 62 -17.55 5.16 -14.96
N ARG A 63 -17.73 5.89 -13.86
CA ARG A 63 -16.77 5.96 -12.76
C ARG A 63 -17.49 5.87 -11.42
N ALA A 64 -16.97 5.07 -10.51
CA ALA A 64 -17.40 5.02 -9.13
C ALA A 64 -16.40 5.77 -8.24
N TYR A 65 -16.95 6.62 -7.38
CA TYR A 65 -16.27 7.37 -6.35
C TYR A 65 -16.89 7.00 -5.00
N PRO A 66 -16.23 7.30 -3.87
CA PRO A 66 -16.85 7.16 -2.56
C PRO A 66 -18.18 7.95 -2.52
N GLY A 67 -19.29 7.22 -2.36
CA GLY A 67 -20.64 7.78 -2.24
C GLY A 67 -21.32 8.24 -3.54
N ARG A 68 -20.73 8.05 -4.73
CA ARG A 68 -21.43 8.36 -6.01
C ARG A 68 -20.89 7.56 -7.20
N ILE A 69 -21.75 7.36 -8.19
CA ILE A 69 -21.39 6.80 -9.50
C ILE A 69 -21.84 7.76 -10.59
N THR A 70 -20.98 7.99 -11.57
CA THR A 70 -21.29 8.78 -12.76
C THR A 70 -21.18 7.94 -14.02
N ASP A 71 -21.91 8.29 -15.07
CA ASP A 71 -21.60 7.81 -16.42
C ASP A 71 -20.35 8.50 -17.00
N ASN A 72 -20.05 8.23 -18.27
CA ASN A 72 -18.89 8.79 -18.97
C ASN A 72 -19.01 10.30 -19.23
N ASP A 73 -20.24 10.82 -19.32
CA ASP A 73 -20.53 12.25 -19.51
C ASP A 73 -20.55 13.01 -18.18
N GLY A 74 -20.34 12.31 -17.06
CA GLY A 74 -20.31 12.89 -15.72
C GLY A 74 -21.69 13.05 -15.08
N LYS A 75 -22.76 12.55 -15.72
CA LYS A 75 -24.10 12.53 -15.11
C LYS A 75 -24.10 11.53 -13.96
N VAL A 76 -24.59 11.97 -12.80
CA VAL A 76 -24.75 11.11 -11.63
C VAL A 76 -25.85 10.09 -11.91
N VAL A 77 -25.49 8.80 -11.95
CA VAL A 77 -26.44 7.69 -12.13
C VAL A 77 -26.84 7.06 -10.79
N TRP A 78 -26.00 7.21 -9.77
CA TRP A 78 -26.29 6.79 -8.41
C TRP A 78 -25.56 7.66 -7.39
N LYS A 79 -26.18 7.90 -6.24
CA LYS A 79 -25.60 8.64 -5.13
C LYS A 79 -26.06 8.04 -3.80
N LEU A 80 -25.15 7.96 -2.85
CA LEU A 80 -25.49 7.61 -1.46
C LEU A 80 -26.31 8.75 -0.86
N ASN A 81 -27.55 8.46 -0.46
CA ASN A 81 -28.46 9.43 0.16
C ASN A 81 -28.39 9.41 1.70
N GLU A 82 -27.73 8.41 2.26
CA GLU A 82 -27.59 8.24 3.71
C GLU A 82 -26.31 8.88 4.22
N LYS A 83 -26.33 9.27 5.50
CA LYS A 83 -25.12 9.68 6.18
C LYS A 83 -24.21 8.46 6.34
N SER A 84 -22.95 8.59 5.94
CA SER A 84 -21.95 7.55 6.18
C SER A 84 -21.91 7.20 7.67
N LYS A 85 -22.04 5.91 7.97
CA LYS A 85 -21.83 5.40 9.31
C LYS A 85 -20.37 5.61 9.72
N ASN A 86 -20.12 5.73 11.01
CA ASN A 86 -18.76 5.74 11.52
C ASN A 86 -18.14 4.35 11.27
N PRO A 87 -17.10 4.22 10.41
CA PRO A 87 -16.53 2.92 10.07
C PRO A 87 -15.98 2.19 11.30
N TYR A 88 -15.37 2.91 12.25
CA TYR A 88 -14.87 2.32 13.50
C TYR A 88 -15.98 1.69 14.34
N GLN A 89 -17.16 2.33 14.38
CA GLN A 89 -18.30 1.79 15.10
C GLN A 89 -18.84 0.52 14.41
N VAL A 90 -18.92 0.55 13.08
CA VAL A 90 -19.38 -0.60 12.29
C VAL A 90 -18.47 -1.81 12.51
N GLU A 91 -17.15 -1.63 12.46
CA GLU A 91 -16.20 -2.72 12.74
C GLU A 91 -16.38 -3.31 14.15
N HIS A 92 -16.60 -2.47 15.16
CA HIS A 92 -16.90 -2.93 16.51
C HIS A 92 -18.25 -3.66 16.59
N ASP A 93 -19.31 -3.14 15.96
CA ASP A 93 -20.63 -3.79 15.95
C ASP A 93 -20.56 -5.18 15.32
N GLU A 94 -19.85 -5.31 14.20
CA GLU A 94 -19.62 -6.58 13.51
C GLU A 94 -18.82 -7.55 14.39
N LEU A 95 -17.70 -7.11 14.97
CA LEU A 95 -16.90 -7.93 15.89
C LEU A 95 -17.74 -8.48 17.05
N HIS A 96 -18.49 -7.60 17.74
CA HIS A 96 -19.34 -8.01 18.85
C HIS A 96 -20.44 -8.97 18.41
N ARG A 97 -21.09 -8.73 17.26
CA ARG A 97 -22.12 -9.61 16.72
C ARG A 97 -21.57 -11.01 16.47
N HIS A 98 -20.42 -11.12 15.81
CA HIS A 98 -19.79 -12.41 15.50
C HIS A 98 -19.42 -13.20 16.77
N ILE A 99 -18.94 -12.51 17.81
CA ILE A 99 -18.69 -13.13 19.13
C ILE A 99 -19.99 -13.59 19.79
N ARG A 100 -21.02 -12.74 19.83
CA ARG A 100 -22.28 -13.03 20.54
C ARG A 100 -23.14 -14.09 19.87
N GLU A 101 -23.08 -14.17 18.55
CA GLU A 101 -23.82 -15.14 17.76
C GLU A 101 -23.06 -16.46 17.52
N ASP A 102 -21.84 -16.58 18.06
CA ASP A 102 -20.94 -17.71 17.81
C ASP A 102 -20.75 -18.01 16.31
N LYS A 103 -20.61 -16.94 15.52
CA LYS A 103 -20.43 -17.01 14.06
C LYS A 103 -19.00 -16.63 13.73
N PRO A 104 -18.14 -17.58 13.35
CA PRO A 104 -16.77 -17.25 12.98
C PRO A 104 -16.74 -16.37 11.71
N ILE A 105 -15.83 -15.39 11.71
CA ILE A 105 -15.44 -14.63 10.52
C ILE A 105 -13.92 -14.74 10.37
N ASN A 106 -13.45 -15.05 9.17
CA ASN A 106 -12.03 -15.18 8.88
C ASN A 106 -11.62 -14.26 7.74
N ASN A 107 -11.06 -13.11 8.10
CA ASN A 107 -10.49 -12.16 7.16
C ASN A 107 -8.96 -12.28 7.04
N ALA A 108 -8.33 -13.27 7.68
CA ALA A 108 -6.87 -13.38 7.77
C ALA A 108 -6.21 -13.50 6.39
N TYR A 109 -6.78 -14.32 5.49
CA TYR A 109 -6.26 -14.47 4.13
C TYR A 109 -6.36 -13.18 3.33
N TYR A 110 -7.52 -12.51 3.39
CA TYR A 110 -7.72 -11.21 2.75
C TYR A 110 -6.73 -10.16 3.27
N THR A 111 -6.53 -10.09 4.58
CA THR A 111 -5.55 -9.18 5.20
C THR A 111 -4.13 -9.51 4.75
N ALA A 112 -3.74 -10.79 4.74
CA ALA A 112 -2.41 -11.21 4.30
C ALA A 112 -2.14 -10.82 2.84
N GLU A 113 -3.10 -11.05 1.93
CA GLU A 113 -2.99 -10.63 0.53
C GLU A 113 -2.93 -9.09 0.39
N SER A 114 -3.74 -8.35 1.15
CA SER A 114 -3.72 -6.88 1.15
C SER A 114 -2.38 -6.33 1.65
N THR A 115 -1.81 -6.94 2.68
CA THR A 115 -0.49 -6.56 3.20
C THR A 115 0.60 -6.90 2.20
N MET A 116 0.57 -8.09 1.61
CA MET A 116 1.55 -8.50 0.60
C MET A 116 1.49 -7.62 -0.66
N THR A 117 0.29 -7.17 -1.05
CA THR A 117 0.13 -6.17 -2.13
C THR A 117 0.87 -4.87 -1.84
N SER A 118 0.87 -4.41 -0.59
CA SER A 118 1.64 -3.23 -0.18
C SER A 118 3.15 -3.50 -0.18
N ILE A 119 3.56 -4.70 0.26
CA ILE A 119 4.96 -5.13 0.30
C ILE A 119 5.53 -5.20 -1.11
N ILE A 120 4.87 -5.90 -2.05
CA ILE A 120 5.35 -6.01 -3.43
C ILE A 120 5.40 -4.64 -4.13
N GLY A 121 4.46 -3.73 -3.83
CA GLY A 121 4.51 -2.35 -4.31
C GLY A 121 5.74 -1.59 -3.82
N ARG A 122 6.09 -1.72 -2.53
CA ARG A 122 7.34 -1.17 -1.98
C ARG A 122 8.55 -1.77 -2.69
N MET A 123 8.63 -3.10 -2.80
CA MET A 123 9.73 -3.81 -3.46
C MET A 123 9.92 -3.34 -4.90
N ALA A 124 8.83 -3.21 -5.67
CA ALA A 124 8.87 -2.75 -7.05
C ALA A 124 9.46 -1.34 -7.16
N THR A 125 8.99 -0.40 -6.34
CA THR A 125 9.52 0.98 -6.36
C THR A 125 10.96 1.08 -5.88
N TYR A 126 11.36 0.27 -4.89
CA TYR A 126 12.71 0.30 -4.32
C TYR A 126 13.76 -0.29 -5.26
N SER A 127 13.40 -1.37 -5.95
CA SER A 127 14.27 -2.01 -6.93
C SER A 127 14.23 -1.35 -8.31
N GLY A 128 13.15 -0.64 -8.64
CA GLY A 128 12.89 -0.14 -9.99
C GLY A 128 12.66 -1.28 -11.01
N LYS A 129 12.25 -2.47 -10.53
CA LYS A 129 11.97 -3.65 -11.36
C LYS A 129 10.48 -3.98 -11.34
N GLU A 130 10.03 -4.58 -12.44
CA GLU A 130 8.78 -5.32 -12.45
C GLU A 130 8.96 -6.61 -11.64
N LEU A 131 8.01 -6.90 -10.75
CA LEU A 131 8.04 -8.07 -9.87
C LEU A 131 6.74 -8.86 -10.03
N LYS A 132 6.88 -10.18 -10.16
CA LYS A 132 5.73 -11.09 -10.12
C LYS A 132 5.38 -11.43 -8.67
N TRP A 133 4.09 -11.65 -8.43
CA TRP A 133 3.58 -12.00 -7.10
C TRP A 133 4.30 -13.20 -6.49
N ASP A 134 4.39 -14.31 -7.24
CA ASP A 134 4.98 -15.55 -6.74
C ASP A 134 6.49 -15.42 -6.48
N GLU A 135 7.22 -14.65 -7.28
CA GLU A 135 8.64 -14.39 -7.06
C GLU A 135 8.86 -13.59 -5.77
N ALA A 136 8.05 -12.56 -5.55
CA ALA A 136 8.12 -11.73 -4.34
C ALA A 136 7.71 -12.52 -3.08
N LEU A 137 6.67 -13.36 -3.19
CA LEU A 137 6.19 -14.17 -2.06
C LEU A 137 7.20 -15.24 -1.63
N ASN A 138 7.98 -15.79 -2.58
CA ASN A 138 9.01 -16.78 -2.32
C ASN A 138 10.41 -16.17 -2.07
N SER A 139 10.50 -14.83 -1.93
CA SER A 139 11.77 -14.16 -1.61
C SER A 139 12.32 -14.60 -0.26
N GLU A 140 13.61 -14.92 -0.20
CA GLU A 140 14.32 -15.26 1.04
C GLU A 140 14.94 -14.03 1.73
N ILE A 141 14.82 -12.84 1.13
CA ILE A 141 15.33 -11.61 1.73
C ILE A 141 14.47 -11.24 2.94
N SER A 142 15.10 -11.23 4.12
CA SER A 142 14.46 -10.81 5.37
C SER A 142 14.97 -9.45 5.83
N ILE A 143 14.03 -8.56 6.15
CA ILE A 143 14.28 -7.28 6.82
C ILE A 143 13.94 -7.34 8.32
N MET A 144 13.60 -8.52 8.83
CA MET A 144 13.28 -8.70 10.24
C MET A 144 14.55 -8.70 11.09
N PRO A 145 14.46 -8.30 12.38
CA PRO A 145 15.54 -8.50 13.32
C PRO A 145 15.99 -9.96 13.36
N LYS A 146 17.29 -10.20 13.49
CA LYS A 146 17.86 -11.56 13.61
C LYS A 146 17.42 -12.26 14.90
N ASN A 147 17.14 -11.47 15.94
CA ASN A 147 16.66 -11.92 17.23
C ASN A 147 15.63 -10.92 17.78
N TYR A 148 14.70 -11.38 18.61
CA TYR A 148 13.70 -10.55 19.27
C TYR A 148 14.08 -10.35 20.74
N ALA A 149 14.95 -9.39 20.99
CA ALA A 149 15.47 -9.08 22.32
C ALA A 149 15.63 -7.56 22.50
N TRP A 150 15.73 -7.10 23.75
CA TRP A 150 15.92 -5.69 24.07
C TRP A 150 17.23 -5.10 23.52
N ASP A 151 18.23 -5.95 23.29
CA ASP A 151 19.53 -5.65 22.72
C ASP A 151 19.65 -6.06 21.24
N ALA A 152 18.52 -6.38 20.59
CA ALA A 152 18.51 -6.71 19.16
C ALA A 152 19.04 -5.53 18.34
N ASP A 153 19.82 -5.85 17.30
CA ASP A 153 20.27 -4.84 16.34
C ASP A 153 19.03 -4.24 15.65
N PRO A 154 18.80 -2.91 15.77
CA PRO A 154 17.59 -2.28 15.22
C PRO A 154 17.55 -2.25 13.69
N GLY A 155 18.59 -2.76 13.03
CA GLY A 155 18.71 -2.79 11.59
C GLY A 155 19.54 -1.61 11.07
N PRO A 156 19.18 -1.03 9.92
CA PRO A 156 19.97 0.01 9.27
C PRO A 156 20.20 1.23 10.16
N LYS A 157 21.42 1.77 10.10
CA LYS A 157 21.89 2.85 10.97
C LYS A 157 22.22 4.09 10.15
N ILE A 158 22.24 5.23 10.82
CA ILE A 158 22.73 6.48 10.24
C ILE A 158 24.19 6.30 9.82
N ASP A 159 24.49 6.66 8.59
CA ASP A 159 25.84 6.73 8.07
C ASP A 159 26.61 7.87 8.79
N PRO A 160 27.78 7.61 9.42
CA PRO A 160 28.51 8.61 10.18
C PRO A 160 29.06 9.78 9.35
N GLU A 161 29.29 9.59 8.06
CA GLU A 161 29.87 10.62 7.18
C GLU A 161 28.80 11.56 6.65
N THR A 162 27.66 11.00 6.25
CA THR A 162 26.55 11.77 5.66
C THR A 162 25.53 12.24 6.69
N GLY A 163 25.45 11.58 7.85
CA GLY A 163 24.44 11.84 8.87
C GLY A 163 23.03 11.41 8.46
N LEU A 164 22.89 10.53 7.47
CA LEU A 164 21.61 10.07 6.92
C LEU A 164 21.43 8.55 7.07
N TYR A 165 20.19 8.09 7.20
CA TYR A 165 19.88 6.68 6.97
C TYR A 165 20.07 6.31 5.50
N PRO A 166 20.53 5.08 5.21
CA PRO A 166 20.58 4.57 3.84
C PRO A 166 19.19 4.63 3.22
N CYS A 167 19.14 4.76 1.90
CA CYS A 167 17.89 4.82 1.16
C CYS A 167 18.01 3.86 -0.02
N PRO A 168 16.91 3.16 -0.38
CA PRO A 168 16.88 2.37 -1.59
C PRO A 168 17.24 3.22 -2.82
N GLU A 169 17.95 2.60 -3.76
CA GLU A 169 18.33 3.16 -5.04
C GLU A 169 17.71 2.30 -6.15
N PRO A 170 16.68 2.78 -6.86
CA PRO A 170 16.09 2.06 -7.97
C PRO A 170 17.15 1.70 -9.02
N GLY A 171 17.15 0.44 -9.47
CA GLY A 171 18.16 -0.13 -10.35
C GLY A 171 19.37 -0.76 -9.64
N VAL A 172 19.55 -0.49 -8.34
CA VAL A 172 20.67 -1.00 -7.53
C VAL A 172 20.19 -1.87 -6.38
N THR A 173 19.16 -1.46 -5.64
CA THR A 173 18.65 -2.18 -4.47
C THR A 173 18.02 -3.51 -4.86
N LYS A 174 18.50 -4.59 -4.24
CA LYS A 174 17.91 -5.93 -4.35
C LYS A 174 16.80 -6.09 -3.32
N VAL A 175 15.67 -6.60 -3.77
CA VAL A 175 14.45 -6.80 -2.97
C VAL A 175 13.91 -8.22 -3.04
N ILE A 176 14.33 -8.97 -4.06
CA ILE A 176 14.21 -10.41 -4.22
C ILE A 176 15.60 -11.02 -4.40
#